data_AF-A0A5D6YIQ8-F1
#
_entry.id   AF-A0A5D6YIQ8-F1
#
_cell.length_a   1.000
_cell.length_b   1.000
_cell.length_c   1.000
_cell.angle_alpha   90.00
_cell.angle_beta   90.00
_cell.angle_gamma   90.00
#
_symmetry.space_group_name_H-M   'P 1'
#
loop_
_entity.id
_entity.type
_entity.pdbx_description
1 polymer ?
#
loop_
_entity_poly.entity_id
_entity_poly.type
_entity_poly.pdbx_seq_one_letter_code
_entity_poly.pdbx_strand_id
1 'polypeptide(L)'
;MISAPVALDSDARQPVKSYHVVPLDDADDHDDSSNAAARRLADLREPLRAGDSRAQRVKNKQAVLASTRVQRDRLLRKLEELAMTEAELASAYELFDYTRKRCSHEHEQIVRKLTSYEALLREMQSREQAMQLAGVDDVLRSEQERDRWRQTKQMVAHTLPELLARLENNIDVNSEKIRGIQDKMEQIRAHRLAVREAIAGSEEDIALALQ
;
A
#
# COMPACT_ATOMS: atom_id res chain seq x y z
N MET A 1 19.23 -25.33 -28.66
CA MET A 1 18.96 -24.02 -29.30
C MET A 1 18.19 -23.20 -28.27
N ILE A 2 18.86 -22.52 -27.34
CA ILE A 2 19.52 -21.21 -27.43
C ILE A 2 18.54 -20.06 -27.72
N SER A 3 18.54 -19.12 -26.77
CA SER A 3 18.13 -17.72 -26.82
C SER A 3 16.67 -17.34 -26.50
N ALA A 4 16.52 -16.78 -25.30
CA ALA A 4 15.75 -15.56 -25.07
C ALA A 4 16.37 -14.37 -25.86
N PRO A 5 15.66 -13.23 -25.94
CA PRO A 5 16.17 -12.15 -25.08
C PRO A 5 15.09 -11.33 -24.36
N VAL A 6 15.56 -10.82 -23.23
CA VAL A 6 15.06 -9.73 -22.40
C VAL A 6 15.18 -8.41 -23.16
N ALA A 7 14.19 -7.53 -23.01
CA ALA A 7 14.37 -6.09 -23.19
C ALA A 7 13.74 -5.36 -21.98
N LEU A 8 14.63 -4.93 -21.09
CA LEU A 8 14.39 -3.86 -20.13
C LEU A 8 14.41 -2.56 -20.93
N ASP A 9 13.40 -1.71 -20.77
CA ASP A 9 13.57 -0.30 -21.10
C ASP A 9 13.06 0.58 -19.97
N SER A 10 14.04 1.12 -19.28
CA SER A 10 14.00 2.21 -18.33
C SER A 10 13.92 3.52 -19.10
N ASP A 11 12.86 4.30 -18.93
CA ASP A 11 12.91 5.73 -19.22
C ASP A 11 12.27 6.53 -18.07
N ALA A 12 13.15 6.97 -17.18
CA ALA A 12 12.89 7.96 -16.17
C ALA A 12 12.88 9.34 -16.84
N ARG A 13 11.73 10.01 -16.87
CA ARG A 13 11.68 11.45 -17.17
C ARG A 13 10.85 12.17 -16.12
N GLN A 14 11.56 12.72 -15.15
CA GLN A 14 11.05 13.76 -14.24
C GLN A 14 10.79 15.05 -15.02
N PRO A 15 9.71 15.80 -14.74
CA PRO A 15 9.54 17.15 -15.26
C PRO A 15 10.40 18.14 -14.45
N VAL A 16 11.39 18.74 -15.11
CA VAL A 16 12.21 19.83 -14.59
C VAL A 16 11.36 21.11 -14.55
N LYS A 17 11.12 21.64 -13.34
CA LYS A 17 10.53 22.98 -13.16
C LYS A 17 11.64 24.01 -13.33
N SER A 18 11.58 24.82 -14.40
CA SER A 18 12.43 25.99 -14.57
C SER A 18 11.93 27.13 -13.68
N TYR A 19 12.80 27.63 -12.81
CA TYR A 19 12.59 28.89 -12.10
C TYR A 19 13.19 30.02 -12.93
N HIS A 20 12.40 31.03 -13.26
CA HIS A 20 12.91 32.29 -13.78
C HIS A 20 13.61 33.04 -12.65
N VAL A 21 14.92 33.25 -12.80
CA VAL A 21 15.72 34.18 -12.00
C VAL A 21 15.65 35.55 -12.68
N VAL A 22 15.23 36.57 -11.94
CA VAL A 22 15.28 37.98 -12.38
C VAL A 22 16.68 38.52 -12.05
N PRO A 23 17.43 39.07 -13.01
CA PRO A 23 18.68 39.79 -12.72
C PRO A 23 18.38 41.08 -11.96
N LEU A 24 19.10 41.28 -10.85
CA LEU A 24 19.29 42.57 -10.20
C LEU A 24 20.53 43.20 -10.85
N ASP A 25 20.31 44.13 -11.78
CA ASP A 25 21.38 45.00 -12.28
C ASP A 25 21.34 46.32 -11.50
N ASP A 26 22.34 46.42 -10.63
CA ASP A 26 23.25 47.53 -10.33
C ASP A 26 22.80 48.99 -10.47
N ALA A 27 23.22 49.71 -9.43
CA ALA A 27 23.27 51.14 -9.31
C ALA A 27 24.21 51.76 -10.34
N ASP A 28 23.83 52.96 -10.81
CA ASP A 28 24.80 53.98 -11.20
C ASP A 28 24.35 55.32 -10.58
N ASP A 29 25.23 55.81 -9.70
CA ASP A 29 25.29 57.18 -9.22
C ASP A 29 25.76 58.10 -10.36
N HIS A 30 25.10 59.24 -10.52
CA HIS A 30 25.81 60.51 -10.73
C HIS A 30 24.91 61.72 -10.43
N ASP A 31 25.50 62.62 -9.64
CA ASP A 31 25.14 64.02 -9.31
C ASP A 31 24.47 64.77 -10.48
N ASP A 32 23.63 65.79 -10.30
CA ASP A 32 23.94 66.98 -9.53
C ASP A 32 22.71 67.89 -9.36
N SER A 33 22.73 68.64 -8.27
CA SER A 33 22.16 69.98 -8.07
C SER A 33 21.03 70.46 -9.01
N SER A 34 19.80 70.51 -8.47
CA SER A 34 18.86 71.65 -8.60
C SER A 34 17.43 71.27 -8.19
N ASN A 35 17.15 71.11 -6.89
CA ASN A 35 15.81 71.44 -6.38
C ASN A 35 15.69 71.55 -4.86
N ALA A 36 16.69 72.19 -4.23
CA ALA A 36 16.60 72.61 -2.82
C ALA A 36 15.49 73.65 -2.54
N ALA A 37 14.74 74.08 -3.55
CA ALA A 37 13.59 74.99 -3.41
C ALA A 37 12.23 74.29 -3.33
N ALA A 38 12.13 72.98 -3.60
CA ALA A 38 10.86 72.23 -3.55
C ALA A 38 10.60 71.52 -2.20
N ARG A 39 11.51 71.67 -1.22
CA ARG A 39 11.47 70.97 0.08
C ARG A 39 10.92 71.81 1.25
N ARG A 40 10.23 72.93 1.00
CA ARG A 40 9.66 73.79 2.05
C ARG A 40 8.15 74.01 1.97
N LEU A 41 7.43 73.16 1.24
CA LEU A 41 5.96 73.23 1.10
C LEU A 41 5.30 71.85 1.19
N ALA A 42 5.81 70.98 2.07
CA ALA A 42 5.20 69.68 2.38
C ALA A 42 5.00 69.44 3.89
N ASP A 43 5.09 70.50 4.72
CA ASP A 43 4.91 70.43 6.18
C ASP A 43 3.55 70.96 6.67
N LEU A 44 2.56 71.05 5.77
CA LEU A 44 1.17 71.36 6.13
C LEU A 44 0.23 70.32 5.52
N ARG A 45 0.40 69.06 5.91
CA ARG A 45 -0.69 68.09 5.89
C ARG A 45 -0.55 67.09 7.03
N GLU A 46 -1.38 67.32 8.03
CA GLU A 46 -1.72 66.48 9.17
C GLU A 46 -2.00 64.99 8.82
N PRO A 47 -2.07 64.11 9.84
CA PRO A 47 -1.63 62.71 9.77
C PRO A 47 -2.68 61.80 9.13
N LEU A 48 -2.33 61.13 8.03
CA LEU A 48 -3.20 60.14 7.37
C LEU A 48 -2.53 58.78 7.15
N ARG A 49 -1.59 58.36 8.01
CA ARG A 49 -0.99 57.00 7.95
C ARG A 49 -1.65 55.95 8.85
N ALA A 50 -2.73 56.30 9.55
CA ALA A 50 -3.50 55.33 10.35
C ALA A 50 -4.48 54.49 9.50
N GLY A 51 -4.96 55.02 8.37
CA GLY A 51 -5.92 54.35 7.47
C GLY A 51 -5.31 53.18 6.68
N ASP A 52 -4.11 53.37 6.13
CA ASP A 52 -3.38 52.34 5.39
C ASP A 52 -3.03 51.13 6.26
N SER A 53 -2.69 51.38 7.51
CA SER A 53 -2.36 50.33 8.49
C SER A 53 -3.56 49.43 8.78
N ARG A 54 -4.78 49.98 8.82
CA ARG A 54 -6.01 49.21 9.07
C ARG A 54 -6.42 48.43 7.82
N ALA A 55 -6.38 49.05 6.64
CA ALA A 55 -6.68 48.39 5.38
C ALA A 55 -5.71 47.24 5.09
N GLN A 56 -4.41 47.44 5.34
CA GLN A 56 -3.38 46.41 5.17
C GLN A 56 -3.55 45.26 6.16
N ARG A 57 -3.91 45.52 7.43
CA ARG A 57 -4.22 44.48 8.42
C ARG A 57 -5.42 43.64 8.01
N VAL A 58 -6.48 44.25 7.49
CA VAL A 58 -7.66 43.52 7.00
C VAL A 58 -7.31 42.65 5.79
N LYS A 59 -6.53 43.16 4.83
CA LYS A 59 -6.05 42.38 3.68
C LYS A 59 -5.19 41.19 4.11
N ASN A 60 -4.27 41.39 5.06
CA ASN A 60 -3.43 40.31 5.58
C ASN A 60 -4.26 39.25 6.31
N LYS A 61 -5.24 39.66 7.13
CA LYS A 61 -6.19 38.72 7.77
C LYS A 61 -6.97 37.91 6.74
N GLN A 62 -7.47 38.55 5.68
CA GLN A 62 -8.18 37.87 4.60
C GLN A 62 -7.28 36.88 3.84
N ALA A 63 -6.03 37.24 3.58
CA ALA A 63 -5.06 36.34 2.94
C ALA A 63 -4.74 35.11 3.81
N VAL A 64 -4.56 35.31 5.12
CA VAL A 64 -4.34 34.21 6.09
C VAL A 64 -5.57 33.30 6.16
N LEU A 65 -6.78 33.87 6.24
CA LEU A 65 -8.03 33.12 6.21
C LEU A 65 -8.19 32.31 4.92
N ALA A 66 -7.93 32.92 3.77
CA ALA A 66 -7.99 32.23 2.48
C ALA A 66 -6.99 31.08 2.41
N SER A 67 -5.74 31.30 2.85
CA SER A 67 -4.71 30.26 2.88
C SER A 67 -5.09 29.10 3.81
N THR A 68 -5.65 29.40 4.98
CA THR A 68 -6.04 28.39 5.97
C THR A 68 -7.21 27.55 5.47
N ARG A 69 -8.20 28.17 4.81
CA ARG A 69 -9.31 27.45 4.15
C ARG A 69 -8.82 26.53 3.04
N VAL A 70 -7.91 26.98 2.19
CA VAL A 70 -7.31 26.13 1.14
C VAL A 70 -6.57 24.95 1.75
N GLN A 71 -5.84 25.17 2.85
CA GLN A 71 -5.14 24.09 3.55
C GLN A 71 -6.12 23.07 4.14
N ARG A 72 -7.21 23.51 4.78
CA ARG A 72 -8.28 22.63 5.26
C ARG A 72 -8.88 21.80 4.12
N ASP A 73 -9.23 22.43 3.00
CA ASP A 73 -9.83 21.73 1.87
C ASP A 73 -8.87 20.69 1.26
N ARG A 74 -7.56 20.99 1.27
CA ARG A 74 -6.53 20.02 0.88
C ARG A 74 -6.47 18.82 1.84
N LEU A 75 -6.58 19.06 3.15
CA LEU A 75 -6.61 18.00 4.15
C LEU A 75 -7.88 17.14 4.03
N LEU A 76 -9.02 17.74 3.71
CA LEU A 76 -10.27 17.01 3.48
C LEU A 76 -10.17 16.06 2.27
N ARG A 77 -9.61 16.51 1.14
CA ARG A 77 -9.34 15.63 -0.01
C ARG A 77 -8.40 14.50 0.35
N LYS A 78 -7.36 14.78 1.14
CA LYS A 78 -6.44 13.75 1.63
C LYS A 78 -7.16 12.71 2.51
N LEU A 79 -8.16 13.12 3.29
CA LEU A 79 -8.97 12.20 4.08
C LEU A 79 -9.81 11.28 3.17
N GLU A 80 -10.38 11.81 2.10
CA GLU A 80 -11.10 11.03 1.08
C GLU A 80 -10.17 10.02 0.39
N GLU A 81 -8.98 10.45 -0.04
CA GLU A 81 -7.95 9.56 -0.61
C GLU A 81 -7.61 8.42 0.36
N LEU A 82 -7.37 8.73 1.64
CA LEU A 82 -7.07 7.71 2.64
C LEU A 82 -8.23 6.74 2.85
N ALA A 83 -9.48 7.22 2.84
CA ALA A 83 -10.65 6.35 2.95
C ALA A 83 -10.77 5.40 1.75
N MET A 84 -10.48 5.88 0.54
CA MET A 84 -10.45 5.02 -0.66
C MET A 84 -9.36 3.96 -0.56
N THR A 85 -8.14 4.33 -0.16
CA THR A 85 -7.05 3.35 0.02
C THR A 85 -7.34 2.32 1.11
N GLU A 86 -8.01 2.70 2.20
CA GLU A 86 -8.43 1.73 3.24
C GLU A 86 -9.46 0.75 2.70
N ALA A 87 -10.42 1.20 1.88
CA ALA A 87 -11.42 0.33 1.25
C ALA A 87 -10.77 -0.66 0.25
N GLU A 88 -9.81 -0.19 -0.56
CA GLU A 88 -9.06 -1.06 -1.48
C GLU A 88 -8.25 -2.12 -0.72
N LEU A 89 -7.59 -1.74 0.37
CA LEU A 89 -6.86 -2.69 1.23
C LEU A 89 -7.79 -3.68 1.91
N ALA A 90 -8.98 -3.25 2.35
CA ALA A 90 -9.97 -4.15 2.93
C ALA A 90 -10.45 -5.20 1.91
N SER A 91 -10.71 -4.79 0.66
CA SER A 91 -11.05 -5.72 -0.41
C SER A 91 -9.91 -6.71 -0.72
N ALA A 92 -8.67 -6.21 -0.78
CA ALA A 92 -7.50 -7.07 -0.96
C ALA A 92 -7.33 -8.06 0.20
N TYR A 93 -7.56 -7.62 1.44
CA TYR A 93 -7.53 -8.47 2.63
C TYR A 93 -8.53 -9.63 2.51
N GLU A 94 -9.78 -9.33 2.13
CA GLU A 94 -10.83 -10.35 1.97
C GLU A 94 -10.45 -11.40 0.93
N LEU A 95 -9.85 -10.97 -0.19
CA LEU A 95 -9.38 -11.89 -1.23
C LEU A 95 -8.29 -12.83 -0.69
N PHE A 96 -7.26 -12.31 -0.02
CA PHE A 96 -6.18 -13.15 0.51
C PHE A 96 -6.65 -14.06 1.64
N ASP A 97 -7.54 -13.59 2.52
CA ASP A 97 -8.11 -14.41 3.58
C ASP A 97 -8.98 -15.53 3.00
N TYR A 98 -9.79 -15.24 1.97
CA TYR A 98 -10.54 -16.26 1.24
C TYR A 98 -9.62 -17.31 0.62
N THR A 99 -8.58 -16.90 -0.12
CA THR A 99 -7.63 -17.84 -0.73
C THR A 99 -6.91 -18.68 0.32
N ARG A 100 -6.45 -18.07 1.42
CA ARG A 100 -5.81 -18.78 2.54
C ARG A 100 -6.73 -19.83 3.14
N LYS A 101 -7.99 -19.48 3.44
CA LYS A 101 -8.99 -20.41 3.99
C LYS A 101 -9.27 -21.56 3.03
N ARG A 102 -9.38 -21.27 1.74
CA ARG A 102 -9.57 -22.30 0.71
C ARG A 102 -8.38 -23.26 0.64
N CYS A 103 -7.15 -22.74 0.60
CA CYS A 103 -5.95 -23.59 0.59
C CYS A 103 -5.84 -24.44 1.86
N SER A 104 -6.19 -23.87 3.02
CA SER A 104 -6.21 -24.62 4.29
C SER A 104 -7.23 -25.76 4.25
N HIS A 105 -8.42 -25.50 3.70
CA HIS A 105 -9.45 -26.52 3.55
C HIS A 105 -9.02 -27.64 2.59
N GLU A 106 -8.45 -27.29 1.43
CA GLU A 106 -7.91 -28.26 0.47
C GLU A 106 -6.77 -29.08 1.09
N HIS A 107 -5.89 -28.44 1.88
CA HIS A 107 -4.81 -29.09 2.61
C HIS A 107 -5.35 -30.15 3.57
N GLU A 108 -6.30 -29.79 4.44
CA GLU A 108 -6.92 -30.74 5.37
C GLU A 108 -7.57 -31.93 4.65
N GLN A 109 -8.25 -31.69 3.53
CA GLN A 109 -8.85 -32.77 2.75
C GLN A 109 -7.78 -33.72 2.19
N ILE A 110 -6.67 -33.19 1.68
CA ILE A 110 -5.57 -34.00 1.16
C ILE A 110 -4.90 -34.79 2.28
N VAL A 111 -4.66 -34.18 3.45
CA VAL A 111 -4.10 -34.88 4.62
C VAL A 111 -4.98 -36.06 5.02
N ARG A 112 -6.31 -35.88 5.11
CA ARG A 112 -7.23 -36.98 5.43
C ARG A 112 -7.18 -38.11 4.41
N LYS A 113 -7.11 -37.77 3.11
CA LYS A 113 -6.97 -38.77 2.03
C LYS A 113 -5.62 -39.50 2.12
N LEU A 114 -4.53 -38.77 2.39
CA LEU A 114 -3.20 -39.33 2.54
C LEU A 114 -3.17 -40.36 3.68
N THR A 115 -3.71 -40.02 4.85
CA THR A 115 -3.78 -40.93 6.00
C THR A 115 -4.58 -42.20 5.66
N SER A 116 -5.70 -42.06 4.94
CA SER A 116 -6.50 -43.20 4.46
C SER A 116 -5.70 -44.10 3.52
N TYR A 117 -5.02 -43.51 2.53
CA TYR A 117 -4.21 -44.29 1.60
C TYR A 117 -3.01 -44.94 2.27
N GLU A 118 -2.34 -44.28 3.21
CA GLU A 118 -1.26 -44.88 3.99
C GLU A 118 -1.73 -46.07 4.83
N ALA A 119 -2.93 -45.99 5.41
CA ALA A 119 -3.53 -47.11 6.13
C ALA A 119 -3.81 -48.28 5.20
N LEU A 120 -4.40 -48.02 4.03
CA LEU A 120 -4.63 -49.04 2.99
C LEU A 120 -3.32 -49.66 2.49
N LEU A 121 -2.28 -48.84 2.28
CA LEU A 121 -0.96 -49.31 1.87
C LEU A 121 -0.36 -50.26 2.92
N ARG A 122 -0.46 -49.90 4.20
CA ARG A 122 0.02 -50.74 5.32
C ARG A 122 -0.76 -52.05 5.44
N GLU A 123 -2.07 -52.02 5.29
CA GLU A 123 -2.92 -53.23 5.33
C GLU A 123 -2.55 -54.20 4.20
N MET A 124 -2.41 -53.68 2.99
CA MET A 124 -2.04 -54.49 1.82
C MET A 124 -0.63 -55.08 1.95
N GLN A 125 0.34 -54.32 2.48
CA GLN A 125 1.68 -54.82 2.79
C GLN A 125 1.64 -55.92 3.86
N SER A 126 0.84 -55.77 4.91
CA SER A 126 0.67 -56.81 5.94
C SER A 126 0.04 -58.08 5.36
N ARG A 127 -0.95 -57.93 4.48
CA ARG A 127 -1.60 -59.06 3.80
C ARG A 127 -0.64 -59.78 2.85
N GLU A 128 0.21 -59.03 2.16
CA GLU A 128 1.27 -59.55 1.30
C GLU A 128 2.27 -60.40 2.09
N GLN A 129 2.76 -59.88 3.22
CA GLN A 129 3.66 -60.63 4.11
C GLN A 129 3.00 -61.90 4.66
N ALA A 130 1.73 -61.82 5.08
CA ALA A 130 1.01 -62.98 5.60
C ALA A 130 0.80 -64.08 4.54
N MET A 131 0.52 -63.70 3.29
CA MET A 131 0.33 -64.67 2.19
C MET A 131 1.65 -65.27 1.71
N GLN A 132 2.74 -64.50 1.69
CA GLN A 132 4.09 -65.02 1.43
C GLN A 132 4.49 -66.08 2.46
N LEU A 133 4.19 -65.85 3.75
CA LEU A 133 4.41 -66.84 4.81
C LEU A 133 3.55 -68.11 4.63
N ALA A 134 2.38 -67.98 4.01
CA ALA A 134 1.49 -69.09 3.68
C ALA A 134 1.84 -69.79 2.35
N GLY A 135 2.91 -69.39 1.66
CA GLY A 135 3.35 -69.96 0.38
C GLY A 135 2.52 -69.52 -0.83
N VAL A 136 1.80 -68.40 -0.74
CA VAL A 136 1.05 -67.80 -1.84
C VAL A 136 1.80 -66.56 -2.33
N ASP A 137 2.31 -66.62 -3.56
CA ASP A 137 3.20 -65.59 -4.11
C ASP A 137 2.48 -64.33 -4.60
N ASP A 138 1.17 -64.35 -4.86
CA ASP A 138 0.49 -63.21 -5.48
C ASP A 138 -0.78 -62.74 -4.74
N VAL A 139 -0.74 -61.49 -4.30
CA VAL A 139 -1.82 -60.80 -3.57
C VAL A 139 -2.79 -60.13 -4.54
N LEU A 140 -2.28 -59.64 -5.66
CA LEU A 140 -3.01 -58.84 -6.63
C LEU A 140 -3.28 -59.71 -7.86
N ARG A 141 -4.53 -60.14 -7.99
CA ARG A 141 -4.92 -61.21 -8.92
C ARG A 141 -4.97 -60.74 -10.37
N SER A 142 -5.06 -59.43 -10.60
CA SER A 142 -5.12 -58.85 -11.95
C SER A 142 -4.04 -57.79 -12.18
N GLU A 143 -3.62 -57.65 -13.43
CA GLU A 143 -2.68 -56.61 -13.85
C GLU A 143 -3.25 -55.20 -13.60
N GLN A 144 -4.57 -55.02 -13.76
CA GLN A 144 -5.25 -53.77 -13.42
C GLN A 144 -5.14 -53.40 -11.93
N GLU A 145 -5.21 -54.38 -11.03
CA GLU A 145 -5.00 -54.14 -9.60
C GLU A 145 -3.57 -53.75 -9.28
N ARG A 146 -2.59 -54.39 -9.95
CA ARG A 146 -1.17 -54.04 -9.83
C ARG A 146 -0.88 -52.63 -10.33
N ASP A 147 -1.53 -52.19 -11.41
CA ASP A 147 -1.43 -50.82 -11.91
C ASP A 147 -1.99 -49.79 -10.93
N ARG A 148 -3.21 -50.02 -10.43
CA ARG A 148 -3.83 -49.14 -9.41
C ARG A 148 -2.99 -49.05 -8.16
N TRP A 149 -2.37 -50.16 -7.75
CA TRP A 149 -1.47 -50.22 -6.61
C TRP A 149 -0.20 -49.38 -6.83
N ARG A 150 0.44 -49.50 -8.00
CA ARG A 150 1.59 -48.67 -8.38
C ARG A 150 1.24 -47.18 -8.38
N GLN A 151 0.10 -46.82 -8.98
CA GLN A 151 -0.40 -45.44 -9.00
C GLN A 151 -0.67 -44.91 -7.59
N THR A 152 -1.29 -45.70 -6.73
CA THR A 152 -1.56 -45.30 -5.33
C THR A 152 -0.25 -45.08 -4.56
N LYS A 153 0.73 -45.98 -4.71
CA LYS A 153 2.07 -45.81 -4.12
C LYS A 153 2.75 -44.53 -4.59
N GLN A 154 2.74 -44.27 -5.90
CA GLN A 154 3.36 -43.07 -6.46
C GLN A 154 2.67 -41.79 -5.97
N MET A 155 1.34 -41.79 -5.94
CA MET A 155 0.54 -40.66 -5.46
C MET A 155 0.82 -40.36 -3.99
N VAL A 156 0.86 -41.38 -3.13
CA VAL A 156 1.14 -41.23 -1.69
C VAL A 156 2.59 -40.82 -1.43
N ALA A 157 3.54 -41.41 -2.16
CA ALA A 157 4.97 -41.15 -1.93
C ALA A 157 5.43 -39.77 -2.44
N HIS A 158 4.82 -39.25 -3.51
CA HIS A 158 5.33 -38.06 -4.19
C HIS A 158 4.25 -37.00 -4.43
N THR A 159 3.17 -37.35 -5.13
CA THR A 159 2.22 -36.34 -5.62
C THR A 159 1.48 -35.61 -4.49
N LEU A 160 0.91 -36.34 -3.53
CA LEU A 160 0.18 -35.72 -2.42
C LEU A 160 1.09 -34.92 -1.49
N PRO A 161 2.29 -35.41 -1.08
CA PRO A 161 3.25 -34.61 -0.33
C PRO A 161 3.66 -33.31 -1.06
N GLU A 162 3.95 -33.37 -2.36
CA GLU A 162 4.29 -32.16 -3.13
C GLU A 162 3.14 -31.16 -3.20
N LEU A 163 1.90 -31.64 -3.36
CA LEU A 163 0.71 -30.78 -3.35
C LEU A 163 0.49 -30.15 -1.97
N LEU A 164 0.68 -30.90 -0.88
CA LEU A 164 0.59 -30.39 0.49
C LEU A 164 1.63 -29.28 0.72
N ALA A 165 2.90 -29.51 0.36
CA ALA A 165 3.95 -28.51 0.49
C ALA A 165 3.64 -27.23 -0.31
N ARG A 166 3.05 -27.36 -1.50
CA ARG A 166 2.61 -26.20 -2.30
C ARG A 166 1.46 -25.44 -1.64
N LEU A 167 0.51 -26.15 -1.04
CA LEU A 167 -0.61 -25.52 -0.32
C LEU A 167 -0.12 -24.81 0.95
N GLU A 168 0.78 -25.43 1.72
CA GLU A 168 1.41 -24.82 2.90
C GLU A 168 2.14 -23.54 2.53
N ASN A 169 3.00 -23.58 1.50
CA ASN A 169 3.66 -22.38 0.98
C ASN A 169 2.65 -21.28 0.57
N ASN A 170 1.52 -21.66 -0.03
CA ASN A 170 0.49 -20.69 -0.42
C ASN A 170 -0.21 -20.07 0.81
N ILE A 171 -0.49 -20.89 1.83
CA ILE A 171 -1.05 -20.43 3.11
C ILE A 171 -0.10 -19.44 3.77
N ASP A 172 1.20 -19.73 3.79
CA ASP A 172 2.23 -18.88 4.39
C ASP A 172 2.35 -17.55 3.66
N VAL A 173 2.45 -17.57 2.33
CA VAL A 173 2.52 -16.37 1.49
C VAL A 173 1.27 -15.50 1.67
N ASN A 174 0.07 -16.10 1.69
CA ASN A 174 -1.15 -15.33 1.93
C ASN A 174 -1.21 -14.78 3.35
N SER A 175 -0.72 -15.53 4.35
CA SER A 175 -0.66 -15.06 5.74
C SER A 175 0.32 -13.90 5.92
N GLU A 176 1.43 -13.88 5.19
CA GLU A 176 2.36 -12.75 5.15
C GLU A 176 1.71 -11.52 4.47
N LYS A 177 1.05 -11.71 3.33
CA LYS A 177 0.31 -10.62 2.65
C LYS A 177 -0.79 -10.03 3.52
N ILE A 178 -1.54 -10.88 4.23
CA ILE A 178 -2.58 -10.46 5.17
C ILE A 178 -1.98 -9.57 6.27
N ARG A 179 -0.86 -9.99 6.88
CA ARG A 179 -0.15 -9.18 7.89
C ARG A 179 0.30 -7.84 7.32
N GLY A 180 0.94 -7.85 6.15
CA GLY A 180 1.37 -6.61 5.49
C GLY A 180 0.22 -5.66 5.14
N ILE A 181 -0.97 -6.18 4.83
CA ILE A 181 -2.18 -5.37 4.62
C ILE A 181 -2.68 -4.81 5.96
N GLN A 182 -2.73 -5.60 7.02
CA GLN A 182 -3.14 -5.15 8.35
C GLN A 182 -2.25 -4.01 8.86
N ASP A 183 -0.93 -4.14 8.72
CA ASP A 183 0.04 -3.10 9.10
C ASP A 183 -0.21 -1.80 8.31
N LYS A 184 -0.45 -1.90 7.00
CA LYS A 184 -0.77 -0.74 6.16
C LYS A 184 -2.11 -0.10 6.53
N MET A 185 -3.13 -0.90 6.84
CA MET A 185 -4.41 -0.39 7.31
C MET A 185 -4.27 0.35 8.64
N GLU A 186 -3.44 -0.15 9.57
CA GLU A 186 -3.14 0.54 10.82
C GLU A 186 -2.43 1.87 10.58
N GLN A 187 -1.43 1.90 9.69
CA GLN A 187 -0.76 3.13 9.28
C GLN A 187 -1.74 4.16 8.67
N ILE A 188 -2.66 3.71 7.81
CA ILE A 188 -3.67 4.60 7.22
C ILE A 188 -4.64 5.13 8.29
N ARG A 189 -5.04 4.31 9.25
CA ARG A 189 -5.89 4.75 10.37
C ARG A 189 -5.21 5.80 11.23
N ALA A 190 -3.93 5.59 11.56
CA ALA A 190 -3.12 6.56 12.28
C ALA A 190 -2.98 7.87 11.49
N HIS A 191 -2.70 7.77 10.19
CA HIS A 191 -2.59 8.94 9.32
C HIS A 191 -3.91 9.71 9.17
N ARG A 192 -5.03 9.00 9.08
CA ARG A 192 -6.36 9.60 9.05
C ARG A 192 -6.66 10.36 10.34
N LEU A 193 -6.26 9.83 11.49
CA LEU A 193 -6.40 10.52 12.77
C LEU A 193 -5.58 11.82 12.78
N ALA A 194 -4.31 11.77 12.38
CA ALA A 194 -3.46 12.95 12.28
C ALA A 194 -4.00 14.00 11.31
N VAL A 195 -4.57 13.59 10.17
CA VAL A 195 -5.22 14.50 9.22
C VAL A 195 -6.46 15.14 9.84
N ARG A 196 -7.27 14.41 10.61
CA ARG A 196 -8.44 14.96 11.32
C ARG A 196 -8.03 15.99 12.38
N GLU A 197 -6.97 15.72 13.13
CA GLU A 197 -6.42 16.68 14.10
C GLU A 197 -5.92 17.95 13.40
N ALA A 198 -5.23 17.82 12.27
CA ALA A 198 -4.79 18.96 11.48
C ALA A 198 -5.96 19.78 10.90
N ILE A 199 -7.05 19.12 10.50
CA ILE A 199 -8.28 19.79 10.08
C ILE A 199 -8.87 20.58 11.25
N ALA A 200 -9.01 19.96 12.42
CA ALA A 200 -9.55 20.63 13.61
C ALA A 200 -8.72 21.88 13.99
N GLY A 201 -7.38 21.80 13.95
CA GLY A 201 -6.53 22.97 14.16
C GLY A 201 -6.74 24.07 13.12
N SER A 202 -6.87 23.70 11.83
CA SER A 202 -7.17 24.70 10.79
C SER A 202 -8.56 25.33 10.94
N GLU A 203 -9.53 24.61 11.49
CA GLU A 203 -10.87 25.14 11.77
C GLU A 203 -10.87 26.09 12.96
N GLU A 204 -10.08 25.80 14.00
CA GLU A 204 -9.84 26.71 15.12
C GLU A 204 -9.17 28.01 14.66
N ASP A 205 -8.12 27.93 13.83
CA ASP A 205 -7.45 29.10 13.25
C ASP A 205 -8.40 29.97 12.42
N ILE A 206 -9.28 29.33 11.63
CA ILE A 206 -10.31 30.03 10.87
C ILE A 206 -11.31 30.72 11.81
N ALA A 207 -11.75 30.05 12.87
CA ALA A 207 -12.68 30.60 13.84
C ALA A 207 -12.08 31.82 14.56
N LEU A 208 -10.82 31.72 15.01
CA LEU A 208 -10.10 32.81 15.66
C LEU A 208 -9.90 34.02 14.73
N ALA A 209 -9.60 33.78 13.45
CA ALA A 209 -9.40 34.86 12.50
C ALA A 209 -10.70 35.54 12.02
N LEU A 210 -11.86 34.93 12.28
CA LEU A 210 -13.19 35.50 12.02
C LEU A 210 -13.77 36.32 13.20
N GLN A 211 -13.20 36.18 14.40
CA GLN A 211 -13.52 37.00 15.59
C GLN A 211 -12.86 38.39 15.50
#